data_AF-A0A0S8KM09-F1
#
_entry.id   AF-A0A0S8KM09-F1
#
_cell.length_a   1.000
_cell.length_b   1.000
_cell.length_c   1.000
_cell.angle_alpha   90.00
_cell.angle_beta   90.00
_cell.angle_gamma   90.00
#
_symmetry.space_group_name_H-M   'P 1'
#
loop_
_entity.id
_entity.type
_entity.pdbx_description
1 polymer ?
#
loop_
_entity_poly.entity_id
_entity_poly.type
_entity_poly.pdbx_seq_one_letter_code
_entity_poly.pdbx_strand_id
1 'polypeptide(L)'
;MSVKTKLKEQRPNDNFESTQTKEPPRTLVATLLRLGPGMIIAGSIVGSGELIATTKAGAEAGFWLLWLIIIGCVIKVSTQIEFGRHAVTWGQTPLKALNSLPGPRLIVNWLLWYWTLMTMLVISQQGGIVGGVGQALAISRPLTQYGIEYNQIRDELVKAKTEQALIRMQNPENPDISIIQNKIDSLTTQVDSMKESKDAYLWAAIIAILTSILLYIGRYRLIQIIATVLVSIFTLVTIITLVMLQTREEWAVRSHELANGLSFRLPPSGETLASNPIATALAAFGIIGVGAAELIMYPYWCLEKGYAKFTGSRDGSIQWTQRARGWLSVMRIDVWLSMVVYTFATMAFYLLGAAVLWRTALNPAKADMIRTLSQMYVPVFGPSAQIVFLTGAVAVLYSTFFVAAAGNARMVADALGLFGLHDGSETTRAKWTRNICVVWPLLAAVLYTLVRRPTAMVLACGTAQSVMLPMLGAAALYFRYKRSDKNLRSGQLWDVMLWLSLTGFVIIGGWALISIF
;
A
#
# COMPACT_ATOMS: atom_id res chain seq x y z
N MET A 1 47.73 -6.00 62.79
CA MET A 1 48.30 -5.06 61.82
C MET A 1 48.90 -5.86 60.66
N SER A 2 48.17 -6.05 59.55
CA SER A 2 48.74 -6.52 58.30
C SER A 2 47.76 -6.21 57.17
N VAL A 3 48.12 -5.23 56.37
CA VAL A 3 47.43 -4.81 55.14
C VAL A 3 47.97 -5.69 54.02
N LYS A 4 47.10 -6.48 53.36
CA LYS A 4 47.38 -7.10 52.06
C LYS A 4 46.34 -6.65 51.05
N THR A 5 46.80 -5.72 50.22
CA THR A 5 46.21 -5.23 48.97
C THR A 5 45.85 -6.41 48.06
N LYS A 6 44.55 -6.63 47.81
CA LYS A 6 44.09 -7.47 46.69
C LYS A 6 43.80 -6.56 45.51
N LEU A 7 44.74 -6.58 44.54
CA LEU A 7 44.50 -6.13 43.17
C LEU A 7 43.28 -6.88 42.63
N LYS A 8 42.22 -6.14 42.28
CA LYS A 8 41.12 -6.64 41.46
C LYS A 8 41.66 -6.78 40.04
N GLU A 9 41.91 -8.02 39.61
CA GLU A 9 42.07 -8.35 38.20
C GLU A 9 40.85 -7.84 37.42
N GLN A 10 41.06 -6.87 36.54
CA GLN A 10 40.13 -6.54 35.47
C GLN A 10 39.98 -7.78 34.59
N ARG A 11 38.77 -8.36 34.58
CA ARG A 11 38.43 -9.41 33.61
C ARG A 11 38.39 -8.76 32.22
N PRO A 12 39.14 -9.27 31.22
CA PRO A 12 39.04 -8.80 29.86
C PRO A 12 37.80 -9.44 29.22
N ASN A 13 36.62 -8.84 29.38
CA ASN A 13 35.42 -9.29 28.66
C ASN A 13 34.34 -8.22 28.40
N ASP A 14 34.72 -6.94 28.30
CA ASP A 14 33.81 -5.85 27.87
C ASP A 14 33.87 -5.54 26.36
N ASN A 15 34.34 -6.47 25.52
CA ASN A 15 34.50 -6.24 24.07
C ASN A 15 33.50 -6.97 23.15
N PHE A 16 32.37 -7.48 23.66
CA PHE A 16 31.42 -8.27 22.85
C PHE A 16 30.27 -7.49 22.16
N GLU A 17 30.19 -6.16 22.25
CA GLU A 17 29.20 -5.38 21.47
C GLU A 17 29.79 -4.66 20.23
N SER A 18 31.08 -4.84 19.92
CA SER A 18 31.77 -4.08 18.85
C SER A 18 31.74 -4.71 17.43
N THR A 19 31.07 -5.84 17.20
CA THR A 19 31.29 -6.65 15.96
C THR A 19 30.20 -6.60 14.88
N GLN A 20 29.21 -5.70 14.95
CA GLN A 20 28.13 -5.67 13.93
C GLN A 20 28.05 -4.43 13.06
N THR A 21 28.98 -3.48 13.21
CA THR A 21 29.12 -2.39 12.24
C THR A 21 29.60 -2.92 10.90
N LYS A 22 29.01 -2.43 9.81
CA LYS A 22 29.43 -2.80 8.44
C LYS A 22 29.65 -1.54 7.63
N GLU A 23 30.73 -1.54 6.87
CA GLU A 23 30.99 -0.47 5.91
C GLU A 23 29.88 -0.45 4.84
N PRO A 24 29.40 0.74 4.45
CA PRO A 24 28.41 0.88 3.40
C PRO A 24 28.99 0.41 2.05
N PRO A 25 28.15 -0.15 1.17
CA PRO A 25 28.60 -0.55 -0.17
C PRO A 25 29.12 0.66 -0.95
N ARG A 26 30.23 0.46 -1.69
CA ARG A 26 30.86 1.51 -2.51
C ARG A 26 30.47 1.44 -3.99
N THR A 27 30.00 0.29 -4.46
CA THR A 27 29.62 0.07 -5.86
C THR A 27 28.10 0.05 -6.02
N LEU A 28 27.61 0.42 -7.21
CA LEU A 28 26.17 0.41 -7.51
C LEU A 28 25.58 -0.99 -7.33
N VAL A 29 26.26 -2.03 -7.83
CA VAL A 29 25.82 -3.43 -7.70
C VAL A 29 25.73 -3.84 -6.23
N ALA A 30 26.73 -3.52 -5.41
CA ALA A 30 26.68 -3.84 -3.99
C ALA A 30 25.57 -3.07 -3.27
N THR A 31 25.27 -1.83 -3.68
CA THR A 31 24.13 -1.06 -3.18
C THR A 31 22.80 -1.73 -3.53
N LEU A 32 22.61 -2.14 -4.79
CA LEU A 32 21.41 -2.83 -5.25
C LEU A 32 21.13 -4.12 -4.45
N LEU A 33 22.17 -4.88 -4.12
CA LEU A 33 22.06 -6.10 -3.28
C LEU A 33 21.67 -5.82 -1.82
N ARG A 34 21.84 -4.57 -1.35
CA ARG A 34 21.48 -4.15 0.02
C ARG A 34 20.09 -3.54 0.12
N LEU A 35 19.42 -3.28 -1.00
CA LEU A 35 18.03 -2.81 -1.04
C LEU A 35 17.07 -3.89 -0.53
N GLY A 36 15.84 -3.47 -0.24
CA GLY A 36 14.81 -4.38 0.25
C GLY A 36 13.65 -3.70 0.95
N PRO A 37 13.89 -2.87 1.97
CA PRO A 37 12.81 -2.19 2.69
C PRO A 37 11.86 -1.43 1.76
N GLY A 38 12.40 -0.75 0.75
CA GLY A 38 11.64 -0.02 -0.26
C GLY A 38 10.78 -0.94 -1.12
N MET A 39 11.32 -2.08 -1.57
CA MET A 39 10.55 -3.06 -2.37
C MET A 39 9.47 -3.77 -1.55
N ILE A 40 9.71 -3.99 -0.25
CA ILE A 40 8.68 -4.51 0.66
C ILE A 40 7.54 -3.49 0.74
N ILE A 41 7.84 -2.20 0.95
CA ILE A 41 6.81 -1.15 0.93
C ILE A 41 6.13 -1.03 -0.43
N ALA A 42 6.86 -1.16 -1.54
CA ALA A 42 6.26 -1.20 -2.86
C ALA A 42 5.25 -2.34 -2.97
N GLY A 43 5.48 -3.49 -2.33
CA GLY A 43 4.51 -4.59 -2.31
C GLY A 43 3.33 -4.45 -1.36
N SER A 44 3.43 -3.62 -0.33
CA SER A 44 2.25 -3.23 0.45
C SER A 44 1.42 -2.13 -0.24
N ILE A 45 2.05 -1.38 -1.15
CA ILE A 45 1.38 -0.35 -1.95
C ILE A 45 0.76 -1.05 -3.15
N VAL A 46 1.60 -1.45 -4.13
CA VAL A 46 1.26 -2.06 -5.41
C VAL A 46 0.48 -3.36 -5.20
N GLY A 47 -0.83 -3.21 -5.19
CA GLY A 47 -1.79 -4.31 -5.14
C GLY A 47 -3.18 -3.80 -4.88
N SER A 48 -3.70 -3.86 -3.65
CA SER A 48 -5.10 -3.48 -3.43
C SER A 48 -5.40 -2.00 -3.65
N GLY A 49 -4.46 -1.11 -3.31
CA GLY A 49 -4.62 0.33 -3.52
C GLY A 49 -4.74 0.65 -5.02
N GLU A 50 -3.83 0.10 -5.81
CA GLU A 50 -3.75 0.38 -7.24
C GLU A 50 -4.77 -0.40 -8.04
N LEU A 51 -4.91 -1.71 -7.78
CA LEU A 51 -5.82 -2.58 -8.51
C LEU A 51 -7.29 -2.21 -8.25
N ILE A 52 -7.64 -1.74 -7.05
CA ILE A 52 -9.04 -1.43 -6.70
C ILE A 52 -9.29 0.07 -6.68
N ALA A 53 -8.56 0.83 -5.84
CA ALA A 53 -8.88 2.24 -5.63
C ALA A 53 -8.41 3.12 -6.79
N THR A 54 -7.20 2.89 -7.32
CA THR A 54 -6.66 3.69 -8.41
C THR A 54 -7.33 3.41 -9.76
N THR A 55 -7.59 2.14 -10.07
CA THR A 55 -8.41 1.77 -11.25
C THR A 55 -9.81 2.36 -11.16
N LYS A 56 -10.43 2.31 -9.98
CA LYS A 56 -11.73 2.93 -9.74
C LYS A 56 -11.66 4.45 -9.88
N ALA A 57 -10.61 5.09 -9.37
CA ALA A 57 -10.40 6.53 -9.57
C ALA A 57 -10.27 6.87 -11.07
N GLY A 58 -9.55 6.07 -11.85
CA GLY A 58 -9.51 6.21 -13.32
C GLY A 58 -10.87 5.97 -13.97
N ALA A 59 -11.62 4.99 -13.49
CA ALA A 59 -12.99 4.70 -13.92
C ALA A 59 -14.00 5.77 -13.52
N GLU A 60 -13.73 6.61 -12.52
CA GLU A 60 -14.66 7.64 -12.03
C GLU A 60 -14.28 9.07 -12.41
N ALA A 61 -13.01 9.30 -12.75
CA ALA A 61 -12.47 10.63 -13.06
C ALA A 61 -11.79 10.71 -14.44
N GLY A 62 -11.86 9.65 -15.24
CA GLY A 62 -11.19 9.58 -16.54
C GLY A 62 -9.70 9.87 -16.41
N PHE A 63 -9.16 10.74 -17.26
CA PHE A 63 -7.73 11.05 -17.26
C PHE A 63 -7.32 12.19 -16.31
N TRP A 64 -8.28 12.96 -15.79
CA TRP A 64 -8.08 14.27 -15.15
C TRP A 64 -7.18 14.26 -13.90
N LEU A 65 -7.13 13.17 -13.13
CA LEU A 65 -6.41 13.09 -11.85
C LEU A 65 -4.98 12.54 -11.97
N LEU A 66 -4.43 12.39 -13.19
CA LEU A 66 -3.08 11.86 -13.38
C LEU A 66 -2.00 12.72 -12.69
N TRP A 67 -2.12 14.05 -12.73
CA TRP A 67 -1.22 14.97 -12.03
C TRP A 67 -1.20 14.73 -10.51
N LEU A 68 -2.36 14.42 -9.94
CA LEU A 68 -2.54 14.24 -8.51
C LEU A 68 -1.84 12.96 -8.03
N ILE A 69 -1.84 11.92 -8.86
CA ILE A 69 -1.09 10.67 -8.61
C ILE A 69 0.41 10.93 -8.53
N ILE A 70 0.95 11.62 -9.55
CA ILE A 70 2.39 11.89 -9.64
C ILE A 70 2.84 12.72 -8.45
N ILE A 71 2.13 13.80 -8.16
CA ILE A 71 2.45 14.68 -7.03
C ILE A 71 2.30 13.93 -5.71
N GLY A 72 1.20 13.18 -5.53
CA GLY A 72 0.96 12.43 -4.30
C GLY A 72 2.04 11.42 -3.98
N CYS A 73 2.56 10.72 -4.99
CA CYS A 73 3.68 9.81 -4.84
C CYS A 73 4.98 10.55 -4.50
N VAL A 74 5.30 11.62 -5.24
CA VAL A 74 6.59 12.32 -5.10
C VAL A 74 6.69 13.09 -3.79
N ILE A 75 5.65 13.82 -3.37
CA ILE A 75 5.75 14.67 -2.18
C ILE A 75 5.93 13.83 -0.90
N LYS A 76 5.42 12.59 -0.85
CA LYS A 76 5.51 11.75 0.36
C LYS A 76 6.93 11.22 0.62
N VAL A 77 7.77 11.16 -0.42
CA VAL A 77 9.16 10.64 -0.34
C VAL A 77 10.01 11.38 0.67
N SER A 78 9.86 12.71 0.77
CA SER A 78 10.69 13.52 1.66
C SER A 78 10.44 13.15 3.13
N THR A 79 9.18 13.02 3.53
CA THR A 79 8.75 12.55 4.84
C THR A 79 9.24 11.13 5.09
N GLN A 80 9.10 10.22 4.13
CA GLN A 80 9.56 8.83 4.26
C GLN A 80 11.08 8.75 4.54
N ILE A 81 11.87 9.54 3.82
CA ILE A 81 13.33 9.61 4.02
C ILE A 81 13.69 10.22 5.38
N GLU A 82 12.94 11.19 5.91
CA GLU A 82 13.21 11.72 7.26
C GLU A 82 12.90 10.71 8.36
N PHE A 83 11.78 10.00 8.27
CA PHE A 83 11.46 8.92 9.21
C PHE A 83 12.51 7.81 9.17
N GLY A 84 12.90 7.39 7.96
CA GLY A 84 13.98 6.42 7.77
C GLY A 84 15.31 6.93 8.35
N ARG A 85 15.67 8.20 8.09
CA ARG A 85 16.89 8.81 8.62
C ARG A 85 16.89 8.81 10.14
N HIS A 86 15.78 9.21 10.74
CA HIS A 86 15.65 9.24 12.19
C HIS A 86 15.81 7.83 12.78
N ALA A 87 15.17 6.81 12.21
CA ALA A 87 15.32 5.44 12.67
C ALA A 87 16.75 4.90 12.51
N VAL A 88 17.40 5.14 11.38
CA VAL A 88 18.78 4.70 11.13
C VAL A 88 19.78 5.41 12.05
N THR A 89 19.62 6.70 12.29
CA THR A 89 20.58 7.49 13.09
C THR A 89 20.41 7.32 14.60
N TRP A 90 19.19 7.09 15.08
CA TRP A 90 18.90 6.94 16.50
C TRP A 90 18.69 5.48 16.94
N GLY A 91 18.59 4.54 16.00
CA GLY A 91 18.36 3.12 16.29
C GLY A 91 17.01 2.85 16.98
N GLN A 92 16.04 3.76 16.86
CA GLN A 92 14.73 3.64 17.50
C GLN A 92 13.62 3.47 16.47
N THR A 93 12.56 2.78 16.89
CA THR A 93 11.36 2.60 16.07
C THR A 93 10.64 3.93 15.85
N PRO A 94 9.92 4.08 14.73
CA PRO A 94 9.20 5.31 14.44
C PRO A 94 8.05 5.57 15.44
N LEU A 95 7.38 4.54 15.97
CA LEU A 95 6.38 4.75 17.04
C LEU A 95 7.02 5.27 18.34
N LYS A 96 8.20 4.77 18.72
CA LYS A 96 8.96 5.33 19.86
C LYS A 96 9.37 6.79 19.60
N ALA A 97 9.79 7.09 18.37
CA ALA A 97 10.09 8.45 17.96
C ALA A 97 8.87 9.39 18.06
N LEU A 98 7.70 8.96 17.57
CA LEU A 98 6.45 9.70 17.66
C LEU A 98 5.99 9.88 19.13
N ASN A 99 6.12 8.84 19.96
CA ASN A 99 5.76 8.92 21.38
C ASN A 99 6.56 9.99 22.14
N SER A 100 7.81 10.19 21.73
CA SER A 100 8.69 11.18 22.35
C SER A 100 8.49 12.63 21.86
N LEU A 101 7.56 12.88 20.93
CA LEU A 101 7.20 14.24 20.51
C LEU A 101 6.53 15.04 21.65
N PRO A 102 6.58 16.39 21.59
CA PRO A 102 5.79 17.22 22.49
C PRO A 102 4.28 17.07 22.22
N GLY A 103 3.46 17.36 23.23
CA GLY A 103 2.01 17.33 23.14
C GLY A 103 1.34 16.55 24.28
N PRO A 104 -0.01 16.52 24.30
CA PRO A 104 -0.77 15.80 25.32
C PRO A 104 -0.40 14.32 25.43
N ARG A 105 -0.32 13.83 26.68
CA ARG A 105 0.00 12.43 27.00
C ARG A 105 -0.99 11.93 28.04
N LEU A 106 -1.65 10.82 27.72
CA LEU A 106 -2.43 10.05 28.70
C LEU A 106 -1.54 8.93 29.26
N ILE A 107 -1.40 7.85 28.49
CA ILE A 107 -0.40 6.78 28.69
C ILE A 107 0.77 6.99 27.72
N VAL A 108 0.41 7.20 26.46
CA VAL A 108 1.30 7.55 25.35
C VAL A 108 0.89 8.90 24.76
N ASN A 109 1.72 9.44 23.87
CA ASN A 109 1.40 10.63 23.09
C ASN A 109 0.10 10.46 22.29
N TRP A 110 -0.71 11.51 22.20
CA TRP A 110 -1.98 11.52 21.44
C TRP A 110 -1.85 11.03 19.99
N LEU A 111 -0.70 11.23 19.32
CA LEU A 111 -0.45 10.69 17.97
C LEU A 111 -0.56 9.15 17.96
N LEU A 112 -0.11 8.48 19.01
CA LEU A 112 -0.18 7.02 19.11
C LEU A 112 -1.62 6.54 19.33
N TRP A 113 -2.47 7.33 20.01
CA TRP A 113 -3.89 7.01 20.13
C TRP A 113 -4.61 7.12 18.78
N TYR A 114 -4.32 8.17 18.01
CA TYR A 114 -4.83 8.30 16.65
C TYR A 114 -4.31 7.17 15.76
N TRP A 115 -3.03 6.83 15.88
CA TRP A 115 -2.44 5.68 15.20
C TRP A 115 -3.16 4.36 15.55
N THR A 116 -3.52 4.13 16.82
CA THR A 116 -4.28 2.95 17.22
C THR A 116 -5.66 2.91 16.57
N LEU A 117 -6.38 4.03 16.54
CA LEU A 117 -7.68 4.15 15.85
C LEU A 117 -7.52 3.83 14.35
N MET A 118 -6.53 4.46 13.69
CA MET A 118 -6.21 4.21 12.29
C MET A 118 -5.89 2.72 12.06
N THR A 119 -5.11 2.10 12.95
CA THR A 119 -4.71 0.69 12.85
C THR A 119 -5.90 -0.26 12.89
N MET A 120 -6.95 0.04 13.68
CA MET A 120 -8.20 -0.75 13.65
C MET A 120 -8.86 -0.71 12.27
N LEU A 121 -8.85 0.44 11.60
CA LEU A 121 -9.35 0.58 10.24
C LEU A 121 -8.43 -0.08 9.21
N VAL A 122 -7.11 -0.12 9.46
CA VAL A 122 -6.17 -0.88 8.62
C VAL A 122 -6.50 -2.38 8.66
N ILE A 123 -6.83 -2.96 9.82
CA ILE A 123 -7.26 -4.38 9.88
C ILE A 123 -8.53 -4.60 9.04
N SER A 124 -9.47 -3.66 9.10
CA SER A 124 -10.68 -3.69 8.25
C SER A 124 -10.32 -3.62 6.76
N GLN A 125 -9.46 -2.70 6.34
CA GLN A 125 -8.95 -2.63 4.98
C GLN A 125 -8.35 -3.98 4.54
N GLN A 126 -7.51 -4.60 5.37
CA GLN A 126 -6.93 -5.92 5.10
C GLN A 126 -8.01 -7.00 4.92
N GLY A 127 -9.13 -6.89 5.62
CA GLY A 127 -10.33 -7.71 5.38
C GLY A 127 -10.89 -7.54 3.96
N GLY A 128 -10.99 -6.30 3.48
CA GLY A 128 -11.36 -6.02 2.09
C GLY A 128 -10.38 -6.63 1.08
N ILE A 129 -9.08 -6.60 1.36
CA ILE A 129 -8.04 -7.17 0.49
C ILE A 129 -8.13 -8.69 0.41
N VAL A 130 -8.18 -9.38 1.56
CA VAL A 130 -8.31 -10.84 1.58
C VAL A 130 -9.64 -11.30 0.99
N GLY A 131 -10.70 -10.49 1.12
CA GLY A 131 -11.95 -10.68 0.41
C GLY A 131 -11.81 -10.59 -1.11
N GLY A 132 -11.03 -9.62 -1.61
CA GLY A 132 -10.67 -9.52 -3.03
C GLY A 132 -9.87 -10.72 -3.55
N VAL A 133 -8.89 -11.21 -2.77
CA VAL A 133 -8.18 -12.47 -3.08
C VAL A 133 -9.17 -13.63 -3.13
N GLY A 134 -10.07 -13.71 -2.14
CA GLY A 134 -11.11 -14.73 -2.06
C GLY A 134 -12.06 -14.70 -3.27
N GLN A 135 -12.47 -13.52 -3.72
CA GLN A 135 -13.27 -13.34 -4.93
C GLN A 135 -12.51 -13.81 -6.18
N ALA A 136 -11.25 -13.41 -6.34
CA ALA A 136 -10.45 -13.82 -7.51
C ALA A 136 -10.24 -15.35 -7.55
N LEU A 137 -10.04 -15.99 -6.40
CA LEU A 137 -9.97 -17.44 -6.27
C LEU A 137 -11.34 -18.11 -6.48
N ALA A 138 -12.43 -17.53 -5.99
CA ALA A 138 -13.76 -18.07 -6.21
C ALA A 138 -14.17 -18.02 -7.70
N ILE A 139 -13.72 -17.01 -8.45
CA ILE A 139 -13.95 -16.93 -9.89
C ILE A 139 -13.09 -17.95 -10.65
N SER A 140 -11.80 -18.04 -10.32
CA SER A 140 -10.87 -18.92 -11.04
C SER A 140 -10.97 -20.40 -10.66
N ARG A 141 -11.30 -20.67 -9.39
CA ARG A 141 -11.39 -22.00 -8.77
C ARG A 141 -12.57 -22.04 -7.79
N PRO A 142 -13.82 -22.04 -8.28
CA PRO A 142 -14.99 -22.20 -7.41
C PRO A 142 -14.91 -23.51 -6.62
N LEU A 143 -15.37 -23.48 -5.37
CA LEU A 143 -15.36 -24.60 -4.43
C LEU A 143 -16.69 -25.35 -4.42
N THR A 144 -17.78 -24.66 -4.77
CA THR A 144 -19.13 -25.24 -4.73
C THR A 144 -19.78 -25.24 -6.11
N GLN A 145 -20.71 -26.18 -6.33
CA GLN A 145 -21.51 -26.23 -7.57
C GLN A 145 -22.32 -24.93 -7.75
N TYR A 146 -22.90 -24.42 -6.67
CA TYR A 146 -23.56 -23.12 -6.66
C TYR A 146 -22.62 -21.98 -7.06
N GLY A 147 -21.35 -22.02 -6.64
CA GLY A 147 -20.33 -21.06 -7.05
C GLY A 147 -20.05 -21.09 -8.55
N ILE A 148 -20.06 -22.28 -9.17
CA ILE A 148 -19.89 -22.44 -10.64
C ILE A 148 -21.05 -21.76 -11.38
N GLU A 149 -22.29 -22.09 -11.01
CA GLU A 149 -23.50 -21.51 -11.62
C GLU A 149 -23.59 -19.99 -11.39
N TYR A 150 -23.28 -19.54 -10.17
CA TYR A 150 -23.21 -18.12 -9.81
C TYR A 150 -22.18 -17.37 -10.66
N ASN A 151 -21.03 -17.98 -10.94
CA ASN A 151 -20.00 -17.37 -11.77
C ASN A 151 -20.43 -17.29 -13.23
N GLN A 152 -21.05 -18.34 -13.78
CA GLN A 152 -21.50 -18.37 -15.18
C GLN A 152 -22.47 -17.22 -15.50
N ILE A 153 -23.53 -17.07 -14.70
CA ILE A 153 -24.56 -16.04 -14.92
C ILE A 153 -23.96 -14.63 -14.81
N ARG A 154 -23.05 -14.41 -13.85
CA ARG A 154 -22.39 -13.10 -13.68
C ARG A 154 -21.39 -12.78 -14.78
N ASP A 155 -20.65 -13.78 -15.25
CA ASP A 155 -19.71 -13.60 -16.35
C ASP A 155 -20.47 -13.26 -17.65
N GLU A 156 -21.64 -13.88 -17.88
CA GLU A 156 -22.54 -13.52 -18.97
C GLU A 156 -23.07 -12.09 -18.84
N LEU A 157 -23.49 -11.66 -17.64
CA LEU A 157 -23.97 -10.29 -17.39
C LEU A 157 -22.89 -9.24 -17.69
N VAL A 158 -21.67 -9.46 -17.19
CA VAL A 158 -20.56 -8.53 -17.42
C VAL A 158 -20.19 -8.50 -18.90
N LYS A 159 -20.15 -9.65 -19.57
CA LYS A 159 -19.89 -9.74 -21.01
C LYS A 159 -20.94 -8.98 -21.82
N ALA A 160 -22.22 -9.13 -21.50
CA ALA A 160 -23.31 -8.41 -22.18
C ALA A 160 -23.20 -6.89 -22.00
N LYS A 161 -22.86 -6.41 -20.79
CA LYS A 161 -22.61 -4.98 -20.54
C LYS A 161 -21.44 -4.44 -21.35
N THR A 162 -20.34 -5.18 -21.41
CA THR A 162 -19.17 -4.79 -22.21
C THR A 162 -19.49 -4.75 -23.71
N GLU A 163 -20.21 -5.75 -24.22
CA GLU A 163 -20.64 -5.83 -25.61
C GLU A 163 -21.56 -4.66 -25.99
N GLN A 164 -22.54 -4.35 -25.14
CA GLN A 164 -23.40 -3.20 -25.34
C GLN A 164 -22.61 -1.88 -25.39
N ALA A 165 -21.68 -1.69 -24.45
CA ALA A 165 -20.86 -0.48 -24.38
C ALA A 165 -20.00 -0.32 -25.65
N LEU A 166 -19.39 -1.41 -26.12
CA LEU A 166 -18.63 -1.45 -27.36
C LEU A 166 -19.46 -1.05 -28.58
N ILE A 167 -20.64 -1.65 -28.74
CA ILE A 167 -21.54 -1.34 -29.85
C ILE A 167 -21.98 0.12 -29.79
N ARG A 168 -22.31 0.63 -28.60
CA ARG A 168 -22.72 2.01 -28.39
C ARG A 168 -21.61 3.02 -28.72
N MET A 169 -20.34 2.65 -28.50
CA MET A 169 -19.19 3.46 -28.88
C MET A 169 -18.99 3.52 -30.41
N GLN A 170 -19.26 2.41 -31.11
CA GLN A 170 -19.09 2.33 -32.56
C GLN A 170 -20.27 2.91 -33.35
N ASN A 171 -21.50 2.59 -32.94
CA ASN A 171 -22.73 3.08 -33.55
C ASN A 171 -23.83 3.23 -32.48
N PRO A 172 -24.05 4.46 -31.96
CA PRO A 172 -25.05 4.72 -30.93
C PRO A 172 -26.49 4.36 -31.31
N GLU A 173 -26.81 4.30 -32.61
CA GLU A 173 -28.15 4.00 -33.12
C GLU A 173 -28.31 2.52 -33.52
N ASN A 174 -27.35 1.65 -33.19
CA ASN A 174 -27.44 0.24 -33.54
C ASN A 174 -28.66 -0.42 -32.86
N PRO A 175 -29.59 -1.05 -33.62
CA PRO A 175 -30.78 -1.70 -33.06
C PRO A 175 -30.45 -2.82 -32.05
N ASP A 176 -29.28 -3.47 -32.18
CA ASP A 176 -28.83 -4.54 -31.29
C ASP A 176 -28.65 -4.06 -29.83
N ILE A 177 -28.45 -2.75 -29.61
CA ILE A 177 -28.31 -2.17 -28.26
C ILE A 177 -29.55 -2.46 -27.41
N SER A 178 -30.74 -2.40 -28.00
CA SER A 178 -32.01 -2.67 -27.32
C SER A 178 -32.17 -4.16 -26.97
N ILE A 179 -31.71 -5.05 -27.85
CA ILE A 179 -31.74 -6.50 -27.65
C ILE A 179 -30.79 -6.88 -26.51
N ILE A 180 -29.58 -6.32 -26.51
CA ILE A 180 -28.59 -6.56 -25.47
C ILE A 180 -29.06 -5.93 -24.14
N GLN A 181 -29.72 -4.76 -24.18
CA GLN A 181 -30.31 -4.17 -22.97
C GLN A 181 -31.31 -5.12 -22.31
N ASN A 182 -32.22 -5.71 -23.09
CA ASN A 182 -33.20 -6.68 -22.57
C ASN A 182 -32.51 -7.90 -21.95
N LYS A 183 -31.43 -8.40 -22.57
CA LYS A 183 -30.60 -9.48 -22.01
C LYS A 183 -29.92 -9.06 -20.70
N ILE A 184 -29.37 -7.84 -20.63
CA ILE A 184 -28.78 -7.29 -19.42
C ILE A 184 -29.82 -7.18 -18.32
N ASP A 185 -31.04 -6.73 -18.62
CA ASP A 185 -32.12 -6.58 -17.64
C ASP A 185 -32.58 -7.94 -17.10
N SER A 186 -32.70 -8.95 -17.97
CA SER A 186 -33.05 -10.31 -17.54
C SER A 186 -31.95 -10.92 -16.66
N LEU A 187 -30.69 -10.80 -17.08
CA LEU A 187 -29.54 -11.30 -16.33
C LEU A 187 -29.38 -10.56 -14.99
N THR A 188 -29.61 -9.25 -14.96
CA THR A 188 -29.58 -8.45 -13.73
C THR A 188 -30.64 -8.93 -12.75
N THR A 189 -31.87 -9.17 -13.23
CA THR A 189 -32.97 -9.69 -12.40
C THR A 189 -32.64 -11.08 -11.85
N GLN A 190 -32.06 -11.96 -12.68
CA GLN A 190 -31.60 -13.28 -12.21
C GLN A 190 -30.52 -13.13 -11.13
N VAL A 191 -29.49 -12.31 -11.38
CA VAL A 191 -28.41 -12.08 -10.42
C VAL A 191 -28.91 -11.50 -9.10
N ASP A 192 -29.87 -10.57 -9.14
CA ASP A 192 -30.46 -9.95 -7.94
C ASP A 192 -31.31 -10.94 -7.13
N SER A 193 -31.88 -11.95 -7.78
CA SER A 193 -32.62 -13.04 -7.11
C SER A 193 -31.70 -14.10 -6.49
N MET A 194 -30.45 -14.20 -6.94
CA MET A 194 -29.49 -15.17 -6.43
C MET A 194 -28.93 -14.78 -5.08
N LYS A 195 -28.78 -15.75 -4.19
CA LYS A 195 -28.05 -15.58 -2.93
C LYS A 195 -26.55 -15.43 -3.21
N GLU A 196 -25.87 -14.59 -2.44
CA GLU A 196 -24.42 -14.45 -2.55
C GLU A 196 -23.69 -15.80 -2.32
N SER A 197 -22.76 -16.15 -3.20
CA SER A 197 -21.95 -17.36 -3.08
C SER A 197 -21.02 -17.30 -1.86
N LYS A 198 -20.88 -18.43 -1.16
CA LYS A 198 -20.00 -18.56 0.02
C LYS A 198 -18.52 -18.75 -0.36
N ASP A 199 -18.23 -19.07 -1.62
CA ASP A 199 -16.88 -19.47 -2.06
C ASP A 199 -15.82 -18.40 -1.80
N ALA A 200 -16.16 -17.13 -2.02
CA ALA A 200 -15.23 -16.02 -1.76
C ALA A 200 -14.84 -15.93 -0.28
N TYR A 201 -15.79 -16.19 0.63
CA TYR A 201 -15.55 -16.18 2.07
C TYR A 201 -14.74 -17.39 2.53
N LEU A 202 -15.01 -18.56 1.95
CA LEU A 202 -14.24 -19.79 2.20
C LEU A 202 -12.79 -19.63 1.75
N TRP A 203 -12.57 -19.11 0.53
CA TRP A 203 -11.23 -18.81 0.05
C TRP A 203 -10.52 -17.75 0.90
N ALA A 204 -11.21 -16.69 1.31
CA ALA A 204 -10.63 -15.69 2.20
C ALA A 204 -10.19 -16.30 3.55
N ALA A 205 -10.99 -17.21 4.12
CA ALA A 205 -10.63 -17.93 5.35
C ALA A 205 -9.41 -18.85 5.14
N ILE A 206 -9.38 -19.62 4.05
CA ILE A 206 -8.23 -20.48 3.69
C ILE A 206 -6.96 -19.64 3.55
N ILE A 207 -7.02 -18.54 2.80
CA ILE A 207 -5.87 -17.65 2.59
C ILE A 207 -5.42 -17.01 3.90
N ALA A 208 -6.33 -16.60 4.78
CA ALA A 208 -5.98 -16.07 6.09
C ALA A 208 -5.27 -17.10 6.97
N ILE A 209 -5.73 -18.36 6.99
CA ILE A 209 -5.10 -19.45 7.74
C ILE A 209 -3.70 -19.74 7.18
N LEU A 210 -3.56 -19.91 5.86
CA LEU A 210 -2.27 -20.15 5.21
C LEU A 210 -1.29 -19.00 5.46
N THR A 211 -1.78 -17.75 5.38
CA THR A 211 -0.98 -16.56 5.68
C THR A 211 -0.51 -16.54 7.12
N SER A 212 -1.38 -16.89 8.06
CA SER A 212 -1.06 -16.95 9.49
C SER A 212 0.05 -17.96 9.78
N ILE A 213 -0.02 -19.15 9.17
CA ILE A 213 1.02 -20.19 9.27
C ILE A 213 2.32 -19.68 8.65
N LEU A 214 2.26 -19.11 7.44
CA LEU A 214 3.43 -18.63 6.72
C LEU A 214 4.14 -17.49 7.46
N LEU A 215 3.40 -16.54 8.04
CA LEU A 215 3.96 -15.42 8.80
C LEU A 215 4.49 -15.85 10.18
N TYR A 216 3.93 -16.89 10.79
CA TYR A 216 4.45 -17.45 12.03
C TYR A 216 5.84 -18.08 11.84
N ILE A 217 6.07 -18.73 10.70
CA ILE A 217 7.34 -19.37 10.34
C ILE A 217 8.30 -18.38 9.64
N GLY A 218 7.74 -17.40 8.94
CA GLY A 218 8.41 -16.57 7.95
C GLY A 218 9.54 -15.71 8.53
N ARG A 219 10.69 -15.75 7.84
CA ARG A 219 11.83 -14.85 8.09
C ARG A 219 11.76 -13.64 7.15
N TYR A 220 12.38 -12.53 7.52
CA TYR A 220 12.46 -11.31 6.70
C TYR A 220 12.81 -11.59 5.21
N ARG A 221 13.78 -12.47 4.93
CA ARG A 221 14.20 -12.81 3.56
C ARG A 221 13.07 -13.40 2.73
N LEU A 222 12.22 -14.23 3.33
CA LEU A 222 11.07 -14.82 2.65
C LEU A 222 10.07 -13.73 2.25
N ILE A 223 9.78 -12.82 3.19
CA ILE A 223 8.87 -11.69 2.95
C ILE A 223 9.38 -10.81 1.82
N GLN A 224 10.67 -10.46 1.86
CA GLN A 224 11.30 -9.66 0.82
C GLN A 224 11.19 -10.34 -0.57
N ILE A 225 11.52 -11.63 -0.68
CA ILE A 225 11.53 -12.34 -1.98
C ILE A 225 10.11 -12.45 -2.54
N ILE A 226 9.15 -12.91 -1.74
CA ILE A 226 7.76 -13.08 -2.17
C ILE A 226 7.20 -11.74 -2.65
N ALA A 227 7.34 -10.68 -1.84
CA ALA A 227 6.85 -9.35 -2.20
C ALA A 227 7.49 -8.85 -3.49
N THR A 228 8.83 -8.93 -3.60
CA THR A 228 9.56 -8.40 -4.76
C THR A 228 9.15 -9.13 -6.04
N VAL A 229 9.06 -10.47 -6.02
CA VAL A 229 8.74 -11.26 -7.21
C VAL A 229 7.31 -11.01 -7.67
N LEU A 230 6.33 -11.10 -6.76
CA LEU A 230 4.91 -10.94 -7.12
C LEU A 230 4.63 -9.54 -7.66
N VAL A 231 5.16 -8.51 -7.01
CA VAL A 231 4.97 -7.11 -7.42
C VAL A 231 5.66 -6.84 -8.75
N SER A 232 6.88 -7.32 -8.94
CA SER A 232 7.63 -7.07 -10.18
C SER A 232 6.95 -7.72 -11.38
N ILE A 233 6.53 -9.00 -11.26
CA ILE A 233 5.84 -9.72 -12.33
C ILE A 233 4.54 -9.02 -12.67
N PHE A 234 3.71 -8.72 -11.67
CA PHE A 234 2.40 -8.15 -11.93
C PHE A 234 2.46 -6.71 -12.46
N THR A 235 3.38 -5.89 -11.93
CA THR A 235 3.65 -4.54 -12.46
C THR A 235 4.08 -4.61 -13.91
N LEU A 236 4.99 -5.54 -14.25
CA LEU A 236 5.44 -5.74 -15.62
C LEU A 236 4.29 -6.15 -16.54
N VAL A 237 3.46 -7.11 -16.14
CA VAL A 237 2.27 -7.52 -16.91
C VAL A 237 1.32 -6.35 -17.14
N THR A 238 1.11 -5.51 -16.13
CA THR A 238 0.22 -4.34 -16.22
C THR A 238 0.78 -3.28 -17.17
N ILE A 239 2.08 -3.00 -17.09
CA ILE A 239 2.76 -2.09 -18.02
C ILE A 239 2.70 -2.64 -19.46
N ILE A 240 2.99 -3.92 -19.65
CA ILE A 240 2.87 -4.59 -20.96
C ILE A 240 1.43 -4.46 -21.49
N THR A 241 0.43 -4.66 -20.62
CA THR A 241 -0.99 -4.53 -20.99
C THR A 241 -1.27 -3.11 -21.47
N LEU A 242 -0.83 -2.09 -20.75
CA LEU A 242 -1.03 -0.69 -21.15
C LEU A 242 -0.32 -0.34 -22.46
N VAL A 243 0.90 -0.85 -22.67
CA VAL A 243 1.66 -0.65 -23.92
C VAL A 243 0.96 -1.34 -25.09
N MET A 244 0.53 -2.59 -24.91
CA MET A 244 -0.22 -3.32 -25.93
C MET A 244 -1.59 -2.69 -26.20
N LEU A 245 -2.22 -2.07 -25.19
CA LEU A 245 -3.48 -1.34 -25.36
C LEU A 245 -3.35 -0.20 -26.37
N GLN A 246 -2.16 0.41 -26.49
CA GLN A 246 -1.90 1.47 -27.47
C GLN A 246 -1.99 0.99 -28.93
N THR A 247 -1.90 -0.32 -29.18
CA THR A 247 -2.07 -0.89 -30.52
C THR A 247 -3.53 -0.92 -30.99
N ARG A 248 -4.48 -0.63 -30.09
CA ARG A 248 -5.92 -0.58 -30.39
C ARG A 248 -6.38 0.87 -30.41
N GLU A 249 -6.75 1.39 -31.58
CA GLU A 249 -7.10 2.82 -31.74
C GLU A 249 -8.24 3.28 -30.83
N GLU A 250 -9.21 2.41 -30.57
CA GLU A 250 -10.36 2.67 -29.68
C GLU A 250 -9.96 2.84 -28.21
N TRP A 251 -8.84 2.24 -27.79
CA TRP A 251 -8.39 2.17 -26.39
C TRP A 251 -7.07 2.90 -26.13
N ALA A 252 -6.40 3.35 -27.19
CA ALA A 252 -5.17 4.10 -27.10
C ALA A 252 -5.37 5.37 -26.26
N VAL A 253 -4.37 5.67 -25.44
CA VAL A 253 -4.32 6.87 -24.60
C VAL A 253 -3.75 7.99 -25.48
N ARG A 254 -4.61 8.94 -25.84
CA ARG A 254 -4.27 10.01 -26.77
C ARG A 254 -3.49 11.12 -26.04
N SER A 255 -2.64 11.82 -26.79
CA SER A 255 -1.81 12.90 -26.22
C SER A 255 -2.63 14.02 -25.55
N HIS A 256 -3.83 14.31 -26.06
CA HIS A 256 -4.72 15.30 -25.46
C HIS A 256 -5.31 14.83 -24.12
N GLU A 257 -5.57 13.53 -23.94
CA GLU A 257 -6.05 12.96 -22.69
C GLU A 257 -4.97 13.02 -21.61
N LEU A 258 -3.72 12.75 -22.01
CA LEU A 258 -2.53 12.95 -21.19
C LEU A 258 -2.35 14.42 -20.80
N ALA A 259 -2.49 15.35 -21.75
CA ALA A 259 -2.40 16.78 -21.47
C ALA A 259 -3.50 17.23 -20.49
N ASN A 260 -4.74 16.73 -20.66
CA ASN A 260 -5.84 16.98 -19.72
C ASN A 260 -5.52 16.43 -18.33
N GLY A 261 -4.99 15.21 -18.25
CA GLY A 261 -4.59 14.60 -16.99
C GLY A 261 -3.44 15.30 -16.27
N LEU A 262 -2.62 16.07 -16.99
CA LEU A 262 -1.53 16.87 -16.45
C LEU A 262 -1.88 18.36 -16.30
N SER A 263 -3.13 18.74 -16.54
CA SER A 263 -3.57 20.14 -16.57
C SER A 263 -3.84 20.78 -15.20
N PHE A 264 -3.64 20.05 -14.09
CA PHE A 264 -3.94 20.49 -12.71
C PHE A 264 -5.41 20.89 -12.50
N ARG A 265 -6.32 20.32 -13.30
CA ARG A 265 -7.76 20.56 -13.22
C ARG A 265 -8.46 19.37 -12.60
N LEU A 266 -9.62 19.64 -12.01
CA LEU A 266 -10.55 18.61 -11.59
C LEU A 266 -11.45 18.20 -12.76
N PRO A 267 -12.02 16.98 -12.73
CA PRO A 267 -12.96 16.55 -13.75
C PRO A 267 -14.14 17.52 -13.88
N PRO A 268 -14.63 17.80 -15.11
CA PRO A 268 -15.82 18.61 -15.34
C PRO A 268 -17.05 18.00 -14.65
N SER A 269 -17.88 18.85 -14.04
CA SER A 269 -19.18 18.46 -13.48
C SER A 269 -20.10 17.97 -14.59
N GLY A 270 -20.38 16.66 -14.62
CA GLY A 270 -21.28 16.00 -15.59
C GLY A 270 -20.64 14.83 -16.35
N GLU A 271 -19.31 14.77 -16.42
CA GLU A 271 -18.61 13.65 -17.07
C GLU A 271 -18.33 12.49 -16.10
N THR A 272 -18.33 12.74 -14.79
CA THR A 272 -17.91 11.76 -13.78
C THR A 272 -18.98 10.73 -13.43
N LEU A 273 -18.58 9.45 -13.35
CA LEU A 273 -19.37 8.39 -12.71
C LEU A 273 -19.55 8.62 -11.20
N ALA A 274 -18.71 9.47 -10.60
CA ALA A 274 -18.84 9.91 -9.21
C ALA A 274 -19.76 11.12 -9.07
N SER A 275 -20.49 11.19 -7.96
CA SER A 275 -21.37 12.32 -7.62
C SER A 275 -20.63 13.61 -7.27
N ASN A 276 -19.33 13.54 -6.92
CA ASN A 276 -18.51 14.69 -6.55
C ASN A 276 -17.06 14.51 -7.04
N PRO A 277 -16.61 15.26 -8.06
CA PRO A 277 -15.25 15.16 -8.62
C PRO A 277 -14.12 15.41 -7.60
N ILE A 278 -14.35 16.28 -6.63
CA ILE A 278 -13.40 16.59 -5.55
C ILE A 278 -13.28 15.39 -4.61
N ALA A 279 -14.40 14.74 -4.30
CA ALA A 279 -14.41 13.56 -3.44
C ALA A 279 -13.63 12.40 -4.04
N THR A 280 -13.79 12.14 -5.34
CA THR A 280 -12.99 11.11 -6.05
C THR A 280 -11.51 11.46 -6.04
N ALA A 281 -11.14 12.72 -6.31
CA ALA A 281 -9.75 13.17 -6.28
C ALA A 281 -9.08 12.93 -4.92
N LEU A 282 -9.78 13.24 -3.84
CA LEU A 282 -9.22 13.18 -2.50
C LEU A 282 -9.28 11.78 -1.90
N ALA A 283 -10.34 11.02 -2.17
CA ALA A 283 -10.40 9.59 -1.86
C ALA A 283 -9.27 8.82 -2.58
N ALA A 284 -8.99 9.18 -3.83
CA ALA A 284 -7.85 8.67 -4.58
C ALA A 284 -6.53 9.05 -3.89
N PHE A 285 -6.29 10.33 -3.57
CA PHE A 285 -5.02 10.76 -2.96
C PHE A 285 -4.70 10.07 -1.62
N GLY A 286 -5.70 9.87 -0.76
CA GLY A 286 -5.53 9.26 0.56
C GLY A 286 -5.06 7.81 0.51
N ILE A 287 -5.35 7.12 -0.59
CA ILE A 287 -5.05 5.69 -0.80
C ILE A 287 -3.89 5.51 -1.79
N ILE A 288 -3.67 6.47 -2.68
CA ILE A 288 -2.67 6.39 -3.74
C ILE A 288 -1.24 6.61 -3.22
N GLY A 289 -0.35 5.68 -3.60
CA GLY A 289 1.05 5.70 -3.25
C GLY A 289 1.29 5.33 -1.78
N VAL A 290 2.26 5.97 -1.15
CA VAL A 290 2.60 5.69 0.25
C VAL A 290 1.48 6.23 1.16
N GLY A 291 0.83 5.37 1.96
CA GLY A 291 -0.10 5.81 2.99
C GLY A 291 0.62 6.21 4.28
N ALA A 292 -0.14 6.67 5.27
CA ALA A 292 0.40 6.97 6.58
C ALA A 292 0.92 5.71 7.29
N ALA A 293 0.26 4.57 7.09
CA ALA A 293 0.72 3.29 7.61
C ALA A 293 2.10 2.93 7.02
N GLU A 294 2.28 3.07 5.71
CA GLU A 294 3.54 2.76 5.02
C GLU A 294 4.69 3.69 5.42
N LEU A 295 4.40 4.98 5.66
CA LEU A 295 5.39 5.93 6.18
C LEU A 295 5.94 5.51 7.55
N ILE A 296 5.06 5.01 8.43
CA ILE A 296 5.45 4.51 9.76
C ILE A 296 6.07 3.10 9.65
N MET A 297 5.64 2.29 8.70
CA MET A 297 6.11 0.92 8.51
C MET A 297 7.51 0.85 7.90
N TYR A 298 7.86 1.72 6.94
CA TYR A 298 9.14 1.69 6.23
C TYR A 298 10.37 1.61 7.15
N PRO A 299 10.50 2.46 8.20
CA PRO A 299 11.66 2.42 9.06
C PRO A 299 11.80 1.12 9.86
N TYR A 300 10.71 0.39 10.16
CA TYR A 300 10.81 -0.93 10.80
C TYR A 300 11.57 -1.91 9.90
N TRP A 301 11.31 -1.89 8.59
CA TRP A 301 12.03 -2.73 7.63
C TRP A 301 13.50 -2.33 7.50
N CYS A 302 13.83 -1.04 7.57
CA CYS A 302 15.23 -0.58 7.63
C CYS A 302 15.94 -1.10 8.88
N LEU A 303 15.29 -1.04 10.05
CA LEU A 303 15.83 -1.55 11.30
C LEU A 303 16.06 -3.06 11.25
N GLU A 304 15.09 -3.82 10.74
CA GLU A 304 15.17 -5.29 10.64
C GLU A 304 16.21 -5.76 9.60
N LYS A 305 16.32 -5.05 8.47
CA LYS A 305 17.41 -5.28 7.50
C LYS A 305 18.79 -5.03 8.12
N GLY A 306 18.83 -4.23 9.18
CA GLY A 306 20.03 -3.96 9.97
C GLY A 306 20.68 -2.62 9.67
N TYR A 307 20.04 -1.69 8.95
CA TYR A 307 20.68 -0.42 8.55
C TYR A 307 21.23 0.35 9.77
N ALA A 308 20.46 0.48 10.85
CA ALA A 308 20.93 1.09 12.10
C ALA A 308 22.01 0.27 12.82
N LYS A 309 21.90 -1.05 12.80
CA LYS A 309 22.92 -1.95 13.40
C LYS A 309 24.25 -1.83 12.66
N PHE A 310 24.22 -1.72 11.33
CA PHE A 310 25.41 -1.57 10.49
C PHE A 310 26.10 -0.22 10.66
N THR A 311 25.36 0.85 10.97
CA THR A 311 25.95 2.15 11.30
C THR A 311 26.70 2.14 12.64
N GLY A 312 26.20 1.36 13.59
CA GLY A 312 26.72 1.28 14.96
C GLY A 312 26.15 2.34 15.89
N SER A 313 26.48 2.22 17.17
CA SER A 313 26.08 3.16 18.22
C SER A 313 26.57 4.57 17.90
N ARG A 314 25.70 5.55 18.16
CA ARG A 314 26.00 6.97 17.93
C ARG A 314 26.96 7.48 18.99
N ASP A 315 28.25 7.43 18.67
CA ASP A 315 29.36 7.89 19.51
C ASP A 315 29.85 9.32 19.13
N GLY A 316 29.31 9.90 18.06
CA GLY A 316 29.71 11.21 17.54
C GLY A 316 31.06 11.21 16.80
N SER A 317 31.66 10.04 16.59
CA SER A 317 32.93 9.91 15.87
C SER A 317 32.78 10.23 14.38
N ILE A 318 33.89 10.61 13.75
CA ILE A 318 33.96 10.79 12.29
C ILE A 318 33.65 9.47 11.59
N GLN A 319 34.11 8.34 12.13
CA GLN A 319 33.88 7.01 11.58
C GLN A 319 32.38 6.65 11.59
N TRP A 320 31.69 6.87 12.71
CA TRP A 320 30.24 6.69 12.77
C TRP A 320 29.53 7.59 11.76
N THR A 321 29.92 8.86 11.68
CA THR A 321 29.31 9.83 10.76
C THR A 321 29.46 9.38 9.30
N GLN A 322 30.64 8.87 8.91
CA GLN A 322 30.90 8.35 7.56
C GLN A 322 30.05 7.10 7.26
N ARG A 323 29.99 6.13 8.19
CA ARG A 323 29.14 4.94 8.03
C ARG A 323 27.66 5.31 7.95
N ALA A 324 27.18 6.17 8.85
CA ALA A 324 25.82 6.69 8.88
C ALA A 324 25.47 7.37 7.55
N ARG A 325 26.34 8.26 7.04
CA ARG A 325 26.14 8.92 5.75
C ARG A 325 26.02 7.91 4.60
N GLY A 326 26.84 6.87 4.57
CA GLY A 326 26.77 5.85 3.54
C GLY A 326 25.51 4.99 3.59
N TRP A 327 25.11 4.51 4.78
CA TRP A 327 23.85 3.75 4.92
C TRP A 327 22.61 4.60 4.66
N LEU A 328 22.64 5.89 5.01
CA LEU A 328 21.60 6.83 4.62
C LEU A 328 21.53 7.03 3.10
N SER A 329 22.65 6.98 2.39
CA SER A 329 22.64 6.98 0.91
C SER A 329 21.99 5.72 0.34
N VAL A 330 22.30 4.53 0.89
CA VAL A 330 21.64 3.27 0.49
C VAL A 330 20.13 3.36 0.71
N MET A 331 19.72 3.83 1.88
CA MET A 331 18.31 4.04 2.22
C MET A 331 17.63 5.04 1.28
N ARG A 332 18.28 6.14 0.91
CA ARG A 332 17.73 7.09 -0.07
C ARG A 332 17.50 6.44 -1.43
N ILE A 333 18.46 5.66 -1.92
CA ILE A 333 18.33 4.94 -3.20
C ILE A 333 17.17 3.93 -3.11
N ASP A 334 17.05 3.24 -1.98
CA ASP A 334 15.95 2.29 -1.71
C ASP A 334 14.57 2.96 -1.78
N VAL A 335 14.40 4.15 -1.16
CA VAL A 335 13.13 4.90 -1.21
C VAL A 335 12.85 5.47 -2.61
N TRP A 336 13.84 6.05 -3.28
CA TRP A 336 13.62 6.64 -4.61
C TRP A 336 13.30 5.56 -5.65
N LEU A 337 14.00 4.43 -5.62
CA LEU A 337 13.74 3.33 -6.54
C LEU A 337 12.35 2.73 -6.29
N SER A 338 11.97 2.53 -5.02
CA SER A 338 10.63 2.03 -4.72
C SER A 338 9.55 3.02 -5.14
N MET A 339 9.78 4.33 -4.99
CA MET A 339 8.87 5.36 -5.48
C MET A 339 8.66 5.31 -6.97
N VAL A 340 9.72 5.17 -7.75
CA VAL A 340 9.61 5.00 -9.19
C VAL A 340 8.73 3.77 -9.49
N VAL A 341 9.02 2.62 -8.87
CA VAL A 341 8.27 1.37 -9.11
C VAL A 341 6.78 1.54 -8.80
N TYR A 342 6.41 1.99 -7.59
CA TYR A 342 5.00 2.10 -7.25
C TYR A 342 4.29 3.21 -8.01
N THR A 343 4.97 4.30 -8.38
CA THR A 343 4.36 5.40 -9.16
C THR A 343 4.02 4.95 -10.57
N PHE A 344 4.94 4.29 -11.27
CA PHE A 344 4.66 3.75 -12.60
C PHE A 344 3.57 2.68 -12.57
N ALA A 345 3.57 1.80 -11.57
CA ALA A 345 2.50 0.82 -11.39
C ALA A 345 1.13 1.52 -11.19
N THR A 346 1.09 2.53 -10.32
CA THR A 346 -0.10 3.32 -10.02
C THR A 346 -0.64 4.03 -11.27
N MET A 347 0.24 4.71 -12.02
CA MET A 347 -0.12 5.35 -13.27
C MET A 347 -0.66 4.35 -14.28
N ALA A 348 -0.06 3.15 -14.38
CA ALA A 348 -0.53 2.13 -15.29
C ALA A 348 -1.96 1.67 -14.95
N PHE A 349 -2.25 1.40 -13.67
CA PHE A 349 -3.59 1.04 -13.23
C PHE A 349 -4.62 2.15 -13.42
N TYR A 350 -4.23 3.39 -13.14
CA TYR A 350 -5.10 4.54 -13.35
C TYR A 350 -5.45 4.68 -14.83
N LEU A 351 -4.45 4.62 -15.71
CA LEU A 351 -4.64 4.75 -17.16
C LEU A 351 -5.44 3.59 -17.74
N LEU A 352 -5.29 2.36 -17.25
CA LEU A 352 -6.15 1.23 -17.65
C LEU A 352 -7.61 1.47 -17.22
N GLY A 353 -7.84 1.99 -16.01
CA GLY A 353 -9.17 2.38 -15.55
C GLY A 353 -9.78 3.49 -16.41
N ALA A 354 -9.00 4.53 -16.72
CA ALA A 354 -9.43 5.67 -17.53
C ALA A 354 -9.62 5.34 -19.02
N ALA A 355 -8.77 4.48 -19.58
CA ALA A 355 -8.85 4.09 -20.98
C ALA A 355 -9.97 3.09 -21.22
N VAL A 356 -10.18 2.12 -20.32
CA VAL A 356 -11.15 1.04 -20.55
C VAL A 356 -12.45 1.25 -19.77
N LEU A 357 -12.38 1.35 -18.45
CA LEU A 357 -13.57 1.34 -17.58
C LEU A 357 -14.38 2.62 -17.69
N TRP A 358 -13.71 3.77 -17.73
CA TRP A 358 -14.37 5.07 -17.94
C TRP A 358 -15.08 5.13 -19.29
N ARG A 359 -14.40 4.74 -20.38
CA ARG A 359 -15.00 4.76 -21.74
C ARG A 359 -16.17 3.79 -21.88
N THR A 360 -16.20 2.71 -21.11
CA THR A 360 -17.29 1.72 -21.08
C THR A 360 -18.36 1.99 -20.02
N ALA A 361 -18.23 3.09 -19.26
CA ALA A 361 -19.10 3.42 -18.13
C ALA A 361 -19.21 2.30 -17.07
N LEU A 362 -18.17 1.49 -16.92
CA LEU A 362 -18.11 0.39 -15.95
C LEU A 362 -17.50 0.89 -14.63
N ASN A 363 -18.28 0.86 -13.53
CA ASN A 363 -17.77 1.20 -12.19
C ASN A 363 -17.52 -0.07 -11.34
N PRO A 364 -16.27 -0.37 -10.94
CA PRO A 364 -15.96 -1.50 -10.06
C PRO A 364 -16.61 -1.37 -8.67
N ALA A 365 -17.57 -2.25 -8.36
CA ALA A 365 -18.25 -2.24 -7.07
C ALA A 365 -18.71 -3.63 -6.59
N LYS A 366 -18.92 -3.74 -5.27
CA LYS A 366 -19.52 -4.89 -4.59
C LYS A 366 -18.86 -6.24 -4.99
N ALA A 367 -19.66 -7.26 -5.31
CA ALA A 367 -19.21 -8.61 -5.63
C ALA A 367 -18.70 -8.76 -7.08
N ASP A 368 -18.90 -7.76 -7.95
CA ASP A 368 -18.44 -7.77 -9.35
C ASP A 368 -17.16 -6.95 -9.56
N MET A 369 -16.57 -6.43 -8.49
CA MET A 369 -15.37 -5.60 -8.55
C MET A 369 -14.25 -6.28 -9.35
N ILE A 370 -13.85 -7.51 -8.98
CA ILE A 370 -12.78 -8.25 -9.68
C ILE A 370 -13.15 -8.57 -11.14
N ARG A 371 -14.43 -8.89 -11.42
CA ARG A 371 -14.89 -9.15 -12.80
C ARG A 371 -14.89 -7.90 -13.67
N THR A 372 -15.26 -6.77 -13.09
CA THR A 372 -15.28 -5.49 -13.79
C THR A 372 -13.85 -5.06 -14.12
N LEU A 373 -12.94 -5.21 -13.16
CA LEU A 373 -11.53 -4.91 -13.35
C LEU A 373 -10.86 -5.81 -14.41
N SER A 374 -11.29 -7.07 -14.56
CA SER A 374 -10.75 -7.96 -15.60
C SER A 374 -11.05 -7.47 -17.02
N GLN A 375 -12.10 -6.65 -17.20
CA GLN A 375 -12.45 -6.07 -18.50
C GLN A 375 -11.33 -5.17 -19.06
N MET A 376 -10.49 -4.58 -18.20
CA MET A 376 -9.34 -3.78 -18.64
C MET A 376 -8.34 -4.57 -19.51
N TYR A 377 -8.34 -5.90 -19.40
CA TYR A 377 -7.40 -6.77 -20.09
C TYR A 377 -8.01 -7.42 -21.34
N VAL A 378 -9.33 -7.38 -21.51
CA VAL A 378 -10.05 -7.98 -22.65
C VAL A 378 -9.61 -7.42 -24.00
N PRO A 379 -9.43 -6.10 -24.19
CA PRO A 379 -8.98 -5.56 -25.48
C PRO A 379 -7.62 -6.08 -25.97
N VAL A 380 -6.76 -6.51 -25.03
CA VAL A 380 -5.40 -6.97 -25.31
C VAL A 380 -5.35 -8.49 -25.42
N PHE A 381 -5.93 -9.20 -24.45
CA PHE A 381 -5.77 -10.66 -24.32
C PHE A 381 -7.00 -11.46 -24.77
N GLY A 382 -8.09 -10.81 -25.15
CA GLY A 382 -9.32 -11.45 -25.62
C GLY A 382 -9.84 -12.49 -24.62
N PRO A 383 -10.14 -13.74 -25.04
CA PRO A 383 -10.64 -14.80 -24.17
C PRO A 383 -9.71 -15.14 -22.99
N SER A 384 -8.39 -14.94 -23.14
CA SER A 384 -7.41 -15.24 -22.10
C SER A 384 -7.30 -14.16 -21.02
N ALA A 385 -7.97 -13.02 -21.20
CA ALA A 385 -7.89 -11.88 -20.30
C ALA A 385 -8.27 -12.22 -18.85
N GLN A 386 -9.34 -13.00 -18.67
CA GLN A 386 -9.80 -13.40 -17.34
C GLN A 386 -8.75 -14.24 -16.62
N ILE A 387 -8.05 -15.15 -17.31
CA ILE A 387 -7.00 -15.99 -16.70
C ILE A 387 -5.79 -15.16 -16.30
N VAL A 388 -5.29 -14.32 -17.22
CA VAL A 388 -4.14 -13.43 -16.99
C VAL A 388 -4.44 -12.48 -15.83
N PHE A 389 -5.61 -11.85 -15.86
CA PHE A 389 -6.03 -10.91 -14.84
C PHE A 389 -6.23 -11.59 -13.49
N LEU A 390 -6.98 -12.69 -13.40
CA LEU A 390 -7.26 -13.33 -12.12
C LEU A 390 -6.00 -13.87 -11.46
N THR A 391 -5.08 -14.44 -12.24
CA THR A 391 -3.79 -14.91 -11.72
C THR A 391 -2.98 -13.75 -11.17
N GLY A 392 -2.91 -12.64 -11.91
CA GLY A 392 -2.25 -11.42 -11.47
C GLY A 392 -2.92 -10.76 -10.25
N ALA A 393 -4.25 -10.71 -10.23
CA ALA A 393 -5.05 -10.17 -9.14
C ALA A 393 -4.82 -10.96 -7.84
N VAL A 394 -4.83 -12.29 -7.90
CA VAL A 394 -4.49 -13.14 -6.75
C VAL A 394 -3.06 -12.84 -6.29
N ALA A 395 -2.08 -12.85 -7.20
CA ALA A 395 -0.68 -12.59 -6.88
C ALA A 395 -0.48 -11.24 -6.18
N VAL A 396 -1.06 -10.17 -6.72
CA VAL A 396 -0.83 -8.83 -6.22
C VAL A 396 -1.60 -8.54 -4.93
N LEU A 397 -2.88 -8.91 -4.86
CA LEU A 397 -3.72 -8.68 -3.68
C LEU A 397 -3.20 -9.51 -2.50
N TYR A 398 -2.77 -10.75 -2.76
CA TYR A 398 -2.12 -11.58 -1.76
C TYR A 398 -0.81 -10.97 -1.29
N SER A 399 0.03 -10.45 -2.20
CA SER A 399 1.30 -9.83 -1.82
C SER A 399 1.09 -8.63 -0.88
N THR A 400 0.11 -7.78 -1.16
CA THR A 400 -0.26 -6.66 -0.30
C THR A 400 -0.75 -7.14 1.06
N PHE A 401 -1.68 -8.10 1.08
CA PHE A 401 -2.22 -8.66 2.32
C PHE A 401 -1.11 -9.24 3.21
N PHE A 402 -0.23 -10.03 2.60
CA PHE A 402 0.87 -10.71 3.27
C PHE A 402 1.88 -9.71 3.86
N VAL A 403 2.34 -8.73 3.07
CA VAL A 403 3.32 -7.74 3.53
C VAL A 403 2.74 -6.80 4.57
N ALA A 404 1.52 -6.30 4.34
CA ALA A 404 0.88 -5.38 5.26
C ALA A 404 0.57 -6.06 6.60
N ALA A 405 0.12 -7.32 6.61
CA ALA A 405 -0.04 -8.08 7.86
C ALA A 405 1.28 -8.22 8.61
N ALA A 406 2.38 -8.55 7.91
CA ALA A 406 3.70 -8.67 8.52
C ALA A 406 4.21 -7.35 9.13
N GLY A 407 4.03 -6.23 8.42
CA GLY A 407 4.50 -4.94 8.89
C GLY A 407 3.64 -4.37 10.02
N ASN A 408 2.32 -4.46 9.92
CA ASN A 408 1.43 -4.03 11.00
C ASN A 408 1.62 -4.88 12.27
N ALA A 409 1.90 -6.17 12.14
CA ALA A 409 2.21 -7.01 13.31
C ALA A 409 3.42 -6.49 14.11
N ARG A 410 4.46 -5.98 13.42
CA ARG A 410 5.63 -5.35 14.06
C ARG A 410 5.26 -4.04 14.74
N MET A 411 4.48 -3.21 14.06
CA MET A 411 4.04 -1.91 14.60
C MET A 411 3.17 -2.10 15.84
N VAL A 412 2.22 -3.03 15.81
CA VAL A 412 1.38 -3.36 16.97
C VAL A 412 2.21 -3.96 18.10
N ALA A 413 3.10 -4.91 17.82
CA ALA A 413 3.96 -5.48 18.86
C ALA A 413 4.82 -4.40 19.55
N ASP A 414 5.37 -3.45 18.79
CA ASP A 414 6.13 -2.34 19.34
C ASP A 414 5.23 -1.37 20.13
N ALA A 415 4.04 -1.08 19.63
CA ALA A 415 3.06 -0.26 20.33
C ALA A 415 2.66 -0.85 21.68
N LEU A 416 2.38 -2.16 21.77
CA LEU A 416 2.01 -2.82 23.03
C LEU A 416 3.06 -2.57 24.14
N GLY A 417 4.35 -2.58 23.80
CA GLY A 417 5.43 -2.23 24.72
C GLY A 417 5.40 -0.76 25.13
N LEU A 418 5.11 0.16 24.21
CA LEU A 418 4.97 1.59 24.51
C LEU A 418 3.73 1.91 25.36
N PHE A 419 2.66 1.13 25.23
CA PHE A 419 1.47 1.21 26.08
C PHE A 419 1.66 0.55 27.46
N GLY A 420 2.82 -0.08 27.72
CA GLY A 420 3.13 -0.73 28.99
C GLY A 420 2.52 -2.12 29.17
N LEU A 421 2.03 -2.74 28.10
CA LEU A 421 1.43 -4.08 28.14
C LEU A 421 2.47 -5.21 28.19
N HIS A 422 3.74 -4.89 27.92
CA HIS A 422 4.88 -5.76 28.19
C HIS A 422 6.17 -4.94 28.38
N ASP A 423 7.25 -5.62 28.76
CA ASP A 423 8.58 -5.07 29.12
C ASP A 423 9.36 -4.33 28.01
N GLY A 424 8.82 -4.22 26.79
CA GLY A 424 9.48 -3.61 25.64
C GLY A 424 10.78 -4.30 25.18
N SER A 425 11.16 -5.46 25.71
CA SER A 425 12.40 -6.14 25.35
C SER A 425 12.34 -6.71 23.92
N GLU A 426 13.51 -6.89 23.28
CA GLU A 426 13.54 -7.38 21.90
C GLU A 426 12.95 -8.79 21.75
N THR A 427 13.16 -9.64 22.76
CA THR A 427 12.63 -11.02 22.82
C THR A 427 11.12 -11.03 22.96
N THR A 428 10.57 -10.23 23.88
CA THR A 428 9.13 -10.11 24.08
C THR A 428 8.45 -9.48 22.86
N ARG A 429 9.05 -8.44 22.26
CA ARG A 429 8.54 -7.83 21.03
C ARG A 429 8.53 -8.84 19.87
N ALA A 430 9.56 -9.68 19.73
CA ALA A 430 9.59 -10.74 18.72
C ALA A 430 8.48 -11.79 18.94
N LYS A 431 8.25 -12.20 20.20
CA LYS A 431 7.16 -13.11 20.58
C LYS A 431 5.78 -12.52 20.24
N TRP A 432 5.54 -11.27 20.60
CA TRP A 432 4.29 -10.57 20.28
C TRP A 432 4.12 -10.38 18.78
N THR A 433 5.18 -10.02 18.06
CA THR A 433 5.15 -9.92 16.59
C THR A 433 4.67 -11.24 15.98
N ARG A 434 5.22 -12.38 16.44
CA ARG A 434 4.83 -13.71 15.94
C ARG A 434 3.35 -14.03 16.24
N ASN A 435 2.87 -13.69 17.43
CA ASN A 435 1.48 -13.91 17.80
C ASN A 435 0.51 -13.02 16.98
N ILE A 436 0.85 -11.74 16.81
CA ILE A 436 0.03 -10.81 16.03
C ILE A 436 0.04 -11.19 14.55
N CYS A 437 1.15 -11.70 14.00
CA CYS A 437 1.20 -12.27 12.65
C CYS A 437 0.19 -13.39 12.42
N VAL A 438 -0.22 -14.13 13.46
CA VAL A 438 -1.25 -15.17 13.38
C VAL A 438 -2.64 -14.58 13.56
N VAL A 439 -2.83 -13.69 14.54
CA VAL A 439 -4.15 -13.12 14.84
C VAL A 439 -4.62 -12.17 13.74
N TRP A 440 -3.70 -11.39 13.17
CA TRP A 440 -4.03 -10.31 12.24
C TRP A 440 -4.74 -10.77 10.96
N PRO A 441 -4.24 -11.78 10.20
CA PRO A 441 -4.92 -12.25 9.00
C PRO A 441 -6.29 -12.86 9.31
N LEU A 442 -6.40 -13.59 10.43
CA LEU A 442 -7.65 -14.21 10.86
C LEU A 442 -8.70 -13.16 11.22
N LEU A 443 -8.30 -12.13 11.98
CA LEU A 443 -9.17 -11.03 12.34
C LEU A 443 -9.64 -10.25 11.09
N ALA A 444 -8.74 -10.01 10.13
CA ALA A 444 -9.09 -9.40 8.86
C ALA A 444 -10.15 -10.22 8.10
N ALA A 445 -10.00 -11.55 8.02
CA ALA A 445 -11.00 -12.43 7.40
C ALA A 445 -12.34 -12.42 8.14
N VAL A 446 -12.32 -12.40 9.49
CA VAL A 446 -13.55 -12.25 10.29
C VAL A 446 -14.24 -10.92 9.97
N LEU A 447 -13.52 -9.80 9.98
CA LEU A 447 -14.10 -8.49 9.64
C LEU A 447 -14.67 -8.47 8.22
N TYR A 448 -14.05 -9.15 7.26
CA TYR A 448 -14.59 -9.28 5.91
C TYR A 448 -15.96 -9.96 5.90
N THR A 449 -16.12 -11.06 6.64
CA THR A 449 -17.41 -11.80 6.71
C THR A 449 -18.53 -10.99 7.37
N LEU A 450 -18.17 -10.07 8.28
CA LEU A 450 -19.09 -9.18 8.98
C LEU A 450 -19.50 -7.96 8.12
N VAL A 451 -18.55 -7.28 7.48
CA VAL A 451 -18.80 -6.02 6.77
C VAL A 451 -19.25 -6.22 5.32
N ARG A 452 -18.73 -7.27 4.63
CA ARG A 452 -19.11 -7.66 3.26
C ARG A 452 -19.03 -6.55 2.20
N ARG A 453 -18.25 -5.49 2.45
CA ARG A 453 -18.09 -4.33 1.55
C ARG A 453 -16.61 -3.96 1.40
N PRO A 454 -15.82 -4.72 0.61
CA PRO A 454 -14.38 -4.49 0.44
C PRO A 454 -14.01 -3.05 0.12
N THR A 455 -14.70 -2.44 -0.84
CA THR A 455 -14.44 -1.06 -1.27
C THR A 455 -14.63 -0.06 -0.12
N ALA A 456 -15.70 -0.20 0.66
CA ALA A 456 -15.96 0.66 1.81
C ALA A 456 -14.92 0.49 2.92
N MET A 457 -14.49 -0.75 3.19
CA MET A 457 -13.44 -1.04 4.18
C MET A 457 -12.11 -0.38 3.80
N VAL A 458 -11.75 -0.42 2.51
CA VAL A 458 -10.55 0.24 1.97
C VAL A 458 -10.66 1.76 2.05
N LEU A 459 -11.79 2.33 1.64
CA LEU A 459 -12.02 3.79 1.65
C LEU A 459 -12.03 4.39 3.06
N ALA A 460 -12.66 3.71 4.02
CA ALA A 460 -12.69 4.16 5.42
C ALA A 460 -11.28 4.25 6.01
N CYS A 461 -10.43 3.25 5.74
CA CYS A 461 -9.03 3.29 6.13
C CYS A 461 -8.28 4.43 5.44
N GLY A 462 -8.44 4.60 4.12
CA GLY A 462 -7.80 5.69 3.37
C GLY A 462 -8.09 7.08 3.93
N THR A 463 -9.32 7.29 4.40
CA THR A 463 -9.72 8.54 5.06
C THR A 463 -8.97 8.75 6.37
N ALA A 464 -8.91 7.73 7.25
CA ALA A 464 -8.15 7.82 8.49
C ALA A 464 -6.64 8.00 8.26
N GLN A 465 -6.08 7.36 7.22
CA GLN A 465 -4.69 7.58 6.84
C GLN A 465 -4.45 9.01 6.37
N SER A 466 -5.38 9.59 5.60
CA SER A 466 -5.30 10.98 5.13
C SER A 466 -5.22 11.98 6.30
N VAL A 467 -5.98 11.74 7.36
CA VAL A 467 -5.96 12.57 8.58
C VAL A 467 -4.66 12.38 9.38
N MET A 468 -4.04 11.20 9.35
CA MET A 468 -2.72 10.97 9.97
C MET A 468 -1.59 11.73 9.25
N LEU A 469 -1.67 11.89 7.92
CA LEU A 469 -0.58 12.49 7.12
C LEU A 469 -0.09 13.85 7.65
N PRO A 470 -0.94 14.86 7.94
CA PRO A 470 -0.46 16.14 8.47
C PRO A 470 0.34 15.99 9.77
N MET A 471 -0.07 15.05 10.64
CA MET A 471 0.63 14.77 11.89
C MET A 471 2.03 14.21 11.62
N LEU A 472 2.17 13.32 10.64
CA LEU A 472 3.46 12.76 10.22
C LEU A 472 4.34 13.80 9.51
N GLY A 473 3.75 14.69 8.69
CA GLY A 473 4.47 15.80 8.08
C GLY A 473 5.08 16.73 9.12
N ALA A 474 4.29 17.11 10.14
CA ALA A 474 4.76 17.92 11.25
C ALA A 474 5.83 17.21 12.09
N ALA A 475 5.66 15.90 12.34
CA ALA A 475 6.67 15.08 13.01
C ALA A 475 7.98 15.03 12.22
N ALA A 476 7.93 14.90 10.88
CA ALA A 476 9.13 14.91 10.04
C ALA A 476 9.86 16.25 10.09
N LEU A 477 9.15 17.38 10.05
CA LEU A 477 9.76 18.71 10.24
C LEU A 477 10.38 18.84 11.64
N TYR A 478 9.71 18.34 12.68
CA TYR A 478 10.25 18.34 14.02
C TYR A 478 11.56 17.52 14.10
N PHE A 479 11.58 16.32 13.52
CA PHE A 479 12.79 15.50 13.45
C PHE A 479 13.90 16.20 12.68
N ARG A 480 13.56 16.83 11.55
CA ARG A 480 14.49 17.59 10.71
C ARG A 480 15.15 18.74 11.48
N TYR A 481 14.38 19.61 12.12
CA TYR A 481 14.91 20.84 12.72
C TYR A 481 15.44 20.65 14.15
N LYS A 482 14.81 19.77 14.96
CA LYS A 482 15.13 19.63 16.38
C LYS A 482 15.98 18.40 16.72
N ARG A 483 15.92 17.33 15.94
CA ARG A 483 16.59 16.05 16.27
C ARG A 483 17.59 15.54 15.26
N SER A 484 17.70 16.18 14.09
CA SER A 484 18.66 15.79 13.07
C SER A 484 20.09 16.15 13.50
N ASP A 485 20.99 15.16 13.42
CA ASP A 485 22.42 15.35 13.64
C ASP A 485 22.99 16.38 12.66
N LYS A 486 23.67 17.41 13.18
CA LYS A 486 24.19 18.53 12.38
C LYS A 486 25.09 18.05 11.23
N ASN A 487 25.84 16.95 11.43
CA ASN A 487 26.77 16.41 10.44
C ASN A 487 26.09 15.56 9.34
N LEU A 488 24.81 15.23 9.53
CA LEU A 488 24.00 14.39 8.62
C LEU A 488 22.80 15.14 8.04
N ARG A 489 22.69 16.46 8.27
CA ARG A 489 21.63 17.30 7.71
C ARG A 489 21.76 17.39 6.18
N SER A 490 20.67 17.16 5.47
CA SER A 490 20.50 17.54 4.05
C SER A 490 20.49 19.07 3.85
N GLY A 491 20.64 19.53 2.60
CA GLY A 491 20.63 20.95 2.23
C GLY A 491 19.23 21.58 2.18
N GLN A 492 19.17 22.87 1.81
CA GLN A 492 17.95 23.71 1.84
C GLN A 492 16.84 23.23 0.90
N LEU A 493 17.17 22.65 -0.26
CA LEU A 493 16.18 22.06 -1.16
C LEU A 493 15.31 21.01 -0.45
N TRP A 494 15.91 20.29 0.50
CA TRP A 494 15.21 19.28 1.27
C TRP A 494 14.20 19.87 2.26
N ASP A 495 14.50 21.05 2.80
CA ASP A 495 13.57 21.77 3.66
C ASP A 495 12.34 22.21 2.87
N VAL A 496 12.56 22.74 1.65
CA VAL A 496 11.46 23.08 0.71
C VAL A 496 10.60 21.86 0.43
N MET A 497 11.21 20.71 0.10
CA MET A 497 10.46 19.48 -0.15
C MET A 497 9.62 19.05 1.05
N LEU A 498 10.15 19.11 2.27
CA LEU A 498 9.39 18.74 3.48
C LEU A 498 8.22 19.69 3.76
N TRP A 499 8.40 20.99 3.54
CA TRP A 499 7.32 21.97 3.67
C TRP A 499 6.24 21.78 2.60
N LEU A 500 6.63 21.46 1.36
CA LEU A 500 5.67 21.08 0.31
C LEU A 500 4.88 19.83 0.70
N SER A 501 5.54 18.81 1.25
CA SER A 501 4.87 17.60 1.75
C SER A 501 3.90 17.90 2.87
N LEU A 502 4.30 18.69 3.87
CA LEU A 502 3.40 19.10 4.94
C LEU A 502 2.20 19.87 4.39
N THR A 503 2.42 20.78 3.45
CA THR A 503 1.34 21.57 2.84
C THR A 503 0.35 20.66 2.13
N GLY A 504 0.82 19.73 1.31
CA GLY A 504 -0.04 18.71 0.69
C GLY A 504 -0.78 17.89 1.74
N PHE A 505 -0.10 17.44 2.79
CA PHE A 505 -0.73 16.64 3.84
C PHE A 505 -1.81 17.40 4.60
N VAL A 506 -1.60 18.69 4.90
CA VAL A 506 -2.60 19.54 5.56
C VAL A 506 -3.82 19.74 4.67
N ILE A 507 -3.63 19.99 3.37
CA ILE A 507 -4.75 20.13 2.42
C ILE A 507 -5.59 18.86 2.39
N ILE A 508 -4.94 17.70 2.24
CA ILE A 508 -5.64 16.42 2.16
C ILE A 508 -6.27 15.99 3.48
N GLY A 509 -5.54 16.07 4.59
CA GLY A 509 -6.05 15.69 5.90
C GLY A 509 -7.15 16.63 6.40
N GLY A 510 -7.03 17.93 6.13
CA GLY A 510 -8.05 18.92 6.46
C GLY A 510 -9.34 18.67 5.69
N TRP A 511 -9.26 18.37 4.39
CA TRP A 511 -10.45 18.04 3.62
C TRP A 511 -11.04 16.67 3.98
N ALA A 512 -10.21 15.66 4.26
CA ALA A 512 -10.69 14.37 4.72
C ALA A 512 -11.55 14.52 5.99
N LEU A 513 -11.15 15.39 6.93
CA LEU A 513 -11.97 15.74 8.08
C LEU A 513 -13.30 16.41 7.67
N ILE A 514 -13.27 17.39 6.77
CA ILE A 514 -14.48 18.06 6.29
C ILE A 514 -15.42 17.06 5.61
N SER A 515 -14.91 16.07 4.89
CA SER A 515 -15.75 15.08 4.19
C SER A 515 -16.41 14.04 5.11
N ILE A 516 -15.93 13.91 6.34
CA ILE A 516 -16.51 13.02 7.36
C ILE A 516 -17.73 13.67 8.03
N PHE A 517 -17.72 15.00 8.15
CA PHE A 517 -18.78 15.79 8.78
C PHE A 517 -19.73 16.36 7.72
#